data_AF-A0A2R6KWN2-F1
#
_entry.id   AF-A0A2R6KWN2-F1
#
_cell.length_a   1.000
_cell.length_b   1.000
_cell.length_c   1.000
_cell.angle_alpha   90.00
_cell.angle_beta   90.00
_cell.angle_gamma   90.00
#
_symmetry.space_group_name_H-M   'P 1'
#
loop_
_entity.id
_entity.type
_entity.pdbx_description
1 polymer ?
#
loop_
_entity_poly.entity_id
_entity_poly.type
_entity_poly.pdbx_seq_one_letter_code
_entity_poly.pdbx_strand_id
1 'polypeptide(L)'
;AMHNVASPVGTMASAQVAAAIPNALAVEFHSYELPWWSDLIEESIIENGYVTVPEEPGLGVTLDMDAVAEHMVDGEELFDSA
;
A
#
# COMPACT_ATOMS: atom_id res chain seq x y z
N ALA A 1 9.41 -10.34 11.75
CA ALA A 1 8.93 -9.77 10.47
C ALA A 1 7.42 -9.68 10.54
N MET A 2 6.82 -8.68 9.87
CA MET A 2 5.39 -8.46 9.83
C MET A 2 4.81 -9.17 8.61
N HIS A 3 3.78 -10.00 8.81
CA HIS A 3 3.03 -10.61 7.71
C HIS A 3 2.28 -9.52 6.94
N ASN A 4 2.39 -9.52 5.61
CA ASN A 4 1.78 -8.52 4.76
C ASN A 4 1.44 -9.09 3.37
N VAL A 5 0.14 -9.19 3.12
CA VAL A 5 -0.48 -9.60 1.86
C VAL A 5 -1.50 -8.56 1.40
N ALA A 6 -1.15 -7.28 1.59
CA ALA A 6 -2.04 -6.16 1.31
C ALA A 6 -1.68 -5.41 0.02
N SER A 7 -2.58 -4.52 -0.40
CA SER A 7 -2.34 -3.48 -1.41
C SER A 7 -1.33 -2.42 -0.90
N PRO A 8 -0.88 -1.45 -1.73
CA PRO A 8 0.05 -0.40 -1.29
C PRO A 8 -0.41 0.35 -0.04
N VAL A 9 -1.71 0.58 0.12
CA VAL A 9 -2.30 1.25 1.29
C VAL A 9 -2.01 0.47 2.58
N GLY A 10 -2.25 -0.84 2.58
CA GLY A 10 -1.99 -1.69 3.75
C GLY A 10 -0.49 -1.87 4.02
N THR A 11 0.32 -1.89 2.96
CA THR A 11 1.79 -1.90 3.08
C THR A 11 2.31 -0.62 3.74
N MET A 12 1.81 0.56 3.36
CA MET A 12 2.20 1.82 4.00
C MET A 12 1.72 1.92 5.45
N ALA A 13 0.52 1.42 5.75
CA ALA A 13 0.08 1.31 7.14
C ALA A 13 1.01 0.39 7.97
N SER A 14 1.48 -0.72 7.38
CA SER A 14 2.45 -1.61 8.02
C SER A 14 3.81 -0.94 8.21
N ALA A 15 4.27 -0.15 7.23
CA ALA A 15 5.51 0.62 7.33
C ALA A 15 5.47 1.68 8.44
N GLN A 16 4.34 2.39 8.59
CA GLN A 16 4.12 3.35 9.68
C GLN A 16 4.23 2.67 11.05
N VAL A 17 3.60 1.49 11.22
CA VAL A 17 3.70 0.71 12.47
C VAL A 17 5.13 0.20 12.70
N ALA A 18 5.81 -0.27 11.65
CA ALA A 18 7.18 -0.74 11.73
C ALA A 18 8.14 0.37 12.19
N ALA A 19 7.97 1.60 11.69
CA ALA A 19 8.78 2.75 12.08
C ALA A 19 8.55 3.19 13.54
N ALA A 20 7.36 2.93 14.10
CA ALA A 20 7.01 3.27 15.47
C ALA A 20 7.48 2.23 16.52
N ILE A 21 7.99 1.08 16.10
CA ILE A 21 8.34 -0.04 16.99
C ILE A 21 9.83 -0.40 16.88
N PRO A 22 10.61 -0.35 17.98
CA PRO A 22 12.07 -0.43 17.92
C PRO A 22 12.62 -1.83 17.55
N ASN A 23 11.79 -2.87 17.61
CA ASN A 23 12.18 -4.25 17.28
C ASN A 23 11.53 -4.75 15.98
N ALA A 24 11.07 -3.86 15.12
CA ALA A 24 10.66 -4.23 13.77
C ALA A 24 11.87 -4.76 12.97
N LEU A 25 11.68 -5.90 12.30
CA LEU A 25 12.73 -6.52 11.47
C LEU A 25 12.58 -6.16 9.99
N ALA A 26 11.37 -6.37 9.45
CA ALA A 26 11.00 -6.13 8.06
C ALA A 26 9.47 -6.24 7.92
N VAL A 27 8.93 -5.59 6.90
CA VAL A 27 7.56 -5.76 6.40
C VAL A 27 7.63 -6.66 5.16
N GLU A 28 6.80 -7.69 5.10
CA GLU A 28 6.73 -8.59 3.94
C GLU A 28 6.21 -7.85 2.68
N PHE A 29 6.70 -8.28 1.51
CA PHE A 29 6.15 -7.89 0.21
C PHE A 29 5.83 -9.14 -0.60
N HIS A 30 4.54 -9.48 -0.66
CA HIS A 30 4.06 -10.70 -1.33
C HIS A 30 3.61 -10.44 -2.79
N SER A 31 3.40 -9.18 -3.19
CA SER A 31 2.71 -8.83 -4.45
C SER A 31 3.62 -8.66 -5.66
N TYR A 32 4.84 -9.22 -5.65
CA TYR A 32 5.83 -9.03 -6.72
C TYR A 32 5.40 -9.61 -8.09
N GLU A 33 4.39 -10.48 -8.13
CA GLU A 33 3.82 -11.06 -9.36
C GLU A 33 2.59 -10.30 -9.87
N LEU A 34 2.17 -9.23 -9.19
CA LEU A 34 1.04 -8.39 -9.57
C LEU A 34 1.56 -7.08 -10.16
N PRO A 35 1.77 -6.99 -11.49
CA PRO A 35 2.40 -5.81 -12.10
C PRO A 35 1.59 -4.52 -11.89
N TRP A 36 0.28 -4.64 -11.70
CA TRP A 36 -0.65 -3.52 -11.44
C TRP A 36 -0.70 -3.09 -9.97
N TRP A 37 -0.04 -3.80 -9.06
CA TRP A 37 -0.15 -3.53 -7.63
C TRP A 37 0.31 -2.12 -7.26
N SER A 38 1.39 -1.64 -7.90
CA SER A 38 1.89 -0.27 -7.73
C SER A 38 0.94 0.78 -8.27
N ASP A 39 0.15 0.42 -9.28
CA ASP A 39 -0.69 1.36 -10.02
C ASP A 39 -1.94 1.76 -9.22
N LEU A 40 -2.25 1.05 -8.12
CA LEU A 40 -3.38 1.40 -7.23
C LEU A 40 -3.18 2.73 -6.48
N ILE A 41 -1.98 3.29 -6.48
CA ILE A 41 -1.65 4.57 -5.85
C ILE A 41 -0.80 5.43 -6.79
N GLU A 42 -0.81 6.75 -6.58
CA GLU A 42 -0.03 7.68 -7.39
C GLU A 42 1.49 7.63 -7.09
N GLU A 43 1.86 7.23 -5.87
CA GLU A 43 3.24 7.28 -5.37
C GLU A 43 4.00 5.95 -5.52
N SER A 44 5.32 6.05 -5.76
CA SER A 44 6.23 4.91 -5.70
C SER A 44 6.71 4.68 -4.26
N ILE A 45 6.27 3.60 -3.62
CA ILE A 45 6.53 3.36 -2.19
C ILE A 45 7.67 2.39 -1.88
N ILE A 46 8.09 1.55 -2.84
CA ILE A 46 9.20 0.61 -2.66
C ILE A 46 10.33 0.96 -3.62
N GLU A 47 11.45 1.42 -3.08
CA GLU A 47 12.65 1.74 -3.85
C GLU A 47 13.82 0.89 -3.35
N ASN A 48 14.40 0.08 -4.23
CA ASN A 48 15.52 -0.82 -3.91
C ASN A 48 15.26 -1.74 -2.69
N GLY A 49 14.00 -2.13 -2.46
CA GLY A 49 13.59 -2.98 -1.33
C GLY A 49 13.35 -2.23 -0.02
N TYR A 50 13.32 -0.90 -0.04
CA TYR A 50 13.07 -0.05 1.13
C TYR A 50 11.82 0.81 0.93
N VAL A 51 11.16 1.14 2.03
CA VAL A 51 10.05 2.10 2.10
C VAL A 51 10.52 3.29 2.93
N THR A 52 10.38 4.50 2.39
CA THR A 52 10.59 5.74 3.13
C THR A 52 9.27 6.16 3.76
N VAL A 53 9.24 6.31 5.10
CA VAL A 53 8.02 6.75 5.79
C VAL A 53 7.87 8.27 5.61
N PRO A 54 6.72 8.75 5.10
CA PRO A 54 6.47 10.17 4.87
C PRO A 54 6.31 10.94 6.18
N GLU A 55 6.70 12.21 6.19
CA GLU A 55 6.53 13.13 7.34
C GLU A 55 5.20 13.89 7.32
N GLU A 56 4.46 13.82 6.19
CA GLU A 56 3.15 14.45 6.05
C GLU A 56 2.05 13.65 6.78
N PRO A 57 0.92 14.29 7.17
CA PRO A 57 -0.18 13.59 7.83
C PRO A 57 -0.75 12.44 7.00
N GLY A 58 -1.15 11.36 7.68
CA GLY A 58 -1.81 10.20 7.06
C GLY A 58 -0.82 9.11 6.67
N LEU A 59 -1.15 8.35 5.62
CA LEU A 59 -0.30 7.25 5.13
C LEU A 59 0.69 7.73 4.05
N GLY A 60 0.53 8.95 3.54
CA GLY A 60 1.30 9.55 2.45
C GLY A 60 1.18 8.81 1.13
N VAL A 61 -0.01 8.26 0.86
CA VAL A 61 -0.37 7.70 -0.44
C VAL A 61 -1.75 8.20 -0.87
N THR A 62 -1.92 8.35 -2.17
CA THR A 62 -3.15 8.79 -2.84
C THR A 62 -3.61 7.65 -3.75
N LEU A 63 -4.89 7.26 -3.65
CA LEU A 63 -5.44 6.21 -4.52
C LEU A 63 -5.57 6.70 -5.96
N ASP A 64 -5.08 5.91 -6.91
CA ASP A 64 -5.45 6.09 -8.32
C ASP A 64 -6.82 5.43 -8.54
N MET A 65 -7.85 6.26 -8.64
CA MET A 65 -9.22 5.77 -8.74
C MET A 65 -9.54 5.05 -10.06
N ASP A 66 -8.81 5.36 -11.13
CA ASP A 66 -8.98 4.68 -12.41
C ASP A 66 -8.41 3.25 -12.32
N ALA A 67 -7.22 3.10 -11.74
CA ALA A 67 -6.60 1.79 -11.53
C ALA A 67 -7.36 0.94 -10.50
N VAL A 68 -7.86 1.56 -9.42
CA VAL A 68 -8.72 0.87 -8.45
C VAL A 68 -9.98 0.35 -9.14
N ALA A 69 -10.64 1.16 -9.97
CA ALA A 69 -11.83 0.76 -10.71
C ALA A 69 -11.54 -0.37 -11.72
N GLU A 70 -10.40 -0.34 -12.40
CA GLU A 70 -9.97 -1.38 -13.34
C GLU A 70 -9.76 -2.75 -12.67
N HIS A 71 -9.28 -2.75 -11.42
CA HIS A 71 -8.96 -3.98 -10.67
C HIS A 71 -9.98 -4.34 -9.59
N MET A 72 -11.18 -3.77 -9.67
CA MET A 72 -12.29 -4.15 -8.78
C MET A 72 -12.66 -5.62 -8.96
N VAL A 73 -13.06 -6.24 -7.85
CA VAL A 73 -13.68 -7.56 -7.89
C VAL A 73 -15.06 -7.44 -8.52
N ASP A 74 -15.36 -8.35 -9.44
CA ASP A 74 -16.66 -8.39 -10.13
C ASP A 74 -17.82 -8.39 -9.12
N GLY A 75 -18.72 -7.41 -9.27
CA GLY A 75 -19.92 -7.27 -8.44
C GLY A 75 -19.77 -6.37 -7.22
N GLU A 76 -18.57 -5.82 -6.97
CA GLU A 76 -18.37 -4.79 -5.95
C GLU A 76 -18.73 -3.39 -6.47
N GLU A 77 -19.03 -2.47 -5.55
CA GLU A 77 -19.22 -1.03 -5.82
C GLU A 77 -17.96 -0.26 -5.39
N LEU A 78 -17.52 0.71 -6.20
CA LEU A 78 -16.25 1.40 -5.97
C LEU A 78 -16.31 2.24 -4.69
N PHE A 79 -17.30 3.14 -4.66
CA PHE A 79 -17.70 3.89 -3.48
C PHE A 79 -19.18 4.20 -3.58
N ASP A 80 -19.91 3.84 -2.54
CA ASP A 80 -21.31 4.23 -2.39
C ASP A 80 -21.42 5.76 -2.28
N SER A 81 -22.55 6.31 -2.72
CA SER A 81 -22.86 7.73 -2.46
C SER A 81 -22.98 7.99 -0.97
N ALA A 82 -22.30 9.04 -0.49
CA ALA A 82 -22.37 9.51 0.90
C ALA A 82 -23.75 10.05 1.30
#